data_AF-A0A316U0D0-F1
#
_entry.id   AF-A0A316U0D0-F1
#
_cell.length_a   1.000
_cell.length_b   1.000
_cell.length_c   1.000
_cell.angle_alpha   90.00
_cell.angle_beta   90.00
_cell.angle_gamma   90.00
#
_symmetry.space_group_name_H-M   'P 1'
#
loop_
_entity.id
_entity.type
_entity.pdbx_description
1 polymer ?
#
loop_
_entity_poly.entity_id
_entity_poly.type
_entity_poly.pdbx_seq_one_letter_code
_entity_poly.pdbx_strand_id
1 'polypeptide(L)'
;MISDKQQKLFKAIDSLESQLEYVKGLVHDAIPQSEWLDTKEFADRANLQHRTVTNYVGKGNISKFKKSPTGRYLIHFSELERWGK
;
A
#
# COMPACT_ATOMS: atom_id res chain seq x y z
N MET A 1 6.01 -6.55 -39.03
CA MET A 1 6.61 -7.73 -38.37
C MET A 1 7.40 -7.24 -37.18
N ILE A 2 7.13 -7.77 -35.98
CA ILE A 2 7.94 -7.47 -34.80
C ILE A 2 9.30 -8.14 -34.99
N SER A 3 10.38 -7.40 -34.84
CA SER A 3 11.73 -7.96 -34.95
C SER A 3 12.02 -8.93 -33.80
N ASP A 4 12.86 -9.93 -34.04
CA ASP A 4 13.32 -10.87 -32.99
C ASP A 4 13.90 -10.13 -31.76
N LYS A 5 14.53 -8.97 -31.99
CA LYS A 5 15.07 -8.12 -30.93
C LYS A 5 13.96 -7.53 -30.06
N GLN A 6 12.86 -7.09 -30.66
CA GLN A 6 11.69 -6.58 -29.92
C GLN A 6 10.97 -7.70 -29.16
N GLN A 7 10.84 -8.90 -29.72
CA GLN A 7 10.25 -10.03 -29.00
C GLN A 7 11.07 -10.45 -27.77
N LYS A 8 12.40 -10.44 -27.88
CA LYS A 8 13.30 -10.70 -26.74
C LYS A 8 13.17 -9.63 -25.65
N LEU A 9 12.99 -8.36 -26.04
CA LEU A 9 12.77 -7.27 -25.09
C LEU A 9 11.44 -7.41 -24.34
N PHE A 10 10.34 -7.74 -25.02
CA PHE A 10 9.06 -7.96 -24.35
C PHE A 10 9.13 -9.11 -23.34
N LYS A 11 9.72 -10.26 -23.71
CA LYS A 11 9.92 -11.38 -22.78
C LYS A 11 10.75 -10.99 -21.56
N ALA A 12 11.75 -10.14 -21.74
CA ALA A 12 12.56 -9.65 -20.63
C ALA A 12 11.75 -8.74 -19.69
N ILE A 13 10.88 -7.89 -20.24
CA ILE A 13 9.97 -7.04 -19.44
C ILE A 13 9.00 -7.92 -18.64
N ASP A 14 8.30 -8.86 -19.28
CA ASP A 14 7.36 -9.76 -18.61
C ASP A 14 8.02 -10.55 -17.47
N SER A 15 9.27 -11.00 -17.70
CA SER A 15 10.07 -11.68 -16.68
C SER A 15 10.42 -10.76 -15.51
N LEU A 16 10.78 -9.51 -15.77
CA LEU A 16 11.11 -8.53 -14.72
C LEU A 16 9.89 -8.18 -13.88
N GLU A 17 8.73 -8.03 -14.52
CA GLU A 17 7.45 -7.78 -13.82
C GLU A 17 7.09 -8.95 -12.91
N SER A 18 7.23 -10.19 -13.40
CA SER A 18 6.97 -11.39 -12.61
C SER A 18 7.90 -11.51 -11.39
N GLN A 19 9.20 -11.19 -11.57
CA GLN A 19 10.17 -11.17 -10.48
C GLN A 19 9.87 -10.09 -9.46
N LEU A 20 9.42 -8.91 -9.90
CA LEU A 20 9.03 -7.83 -9.01
C LEU A 20 7.84 -8.22 -8.13
N GLU A 21 6.83 -8.89 -8.69
CA GLU A 21 5.69 -9.36 -7.89
C GLU A 21 6.07 -10.45 -6.90
N TYR A 22 6.97 -11.36 -7.28
CA TYR A 22 7.51 -12.34 -6.34
C TYR A 22 8.22 -11.68 -5.16
N VAL A 23 9.07 -10.67 -5.42
CA VAL A 23 9.76 -9.92 -4.36
C VAL A 23 8.78 -9.17 -3.46
N LYS A 24 7.72 -8.56 -4.02
CA LYS A 24 6.67 -7.92 -3.22
C LYS A 24 5.96 -8.92 -2.30
N GLY A 25 5.70 -10.14 -2.79
CA GLY A 25 5.15 -11.22 -1.98
C GLY A 25 6.07 -11.58 -0.80
N LEU A 26 7.36 -11.79 -1.06
CA LEU A 26 8.33 -12.06 0.00
C LEU A 26 8.44 -10.92 1.02
N VAL A 27 8.37 -9.67 0.57
CA VAL A 27 8.38 -8.50 1.45
C VAL A 27 7.12 -8.45 2.32
N HIS A 28 5.95 -8.77 1.75
CA HIS A 28 4.69 -8.86 2.48
C HIS A 28 4.71 -9.96 3.55
N ASP A 29 5.33 -11.10 3.25
CA ASP A 29 5.42 -12.23 4.17
C ASP A 29 6.48 -12.03 5.25
N ALA A 30 7.61 -11.37 4.92
CA ALA A 30 8.75 -11.24 5.81
C ALA A 30 8.68 -10.01 6.73
N ILE A 31 7.99 -8.94 6.32
CA ILE A 31 7.82 -7.75 7.16
C ILE A 31 6.55 -7.96 7.99
N PRO A 32 6.65 -8.00 9.34
CA PRO A 32 5.47 -7.92 10.18
C PRO A 32 4.75 -6.64 9.76
N GLN A 33 3.55 -6.78 9.18
CA GLN A 33 2.76 -5.63 8.80
C GLN A 33 2.66 -4.77 10.05
N SER A 34 3.29 -3.60 10.03
CA SER A 34 3.18 -2.67 11.15
C SER A 34 1.69 -2.55 11.42
N GLU A 35 1.27 -2.93 12.63
CA GLU A 35 -0.15 -2.87 12.99
C GLU A 35 -0.72 -1.45 12.80
N TRP A 36 0.17 -0.47 12.65
CA TRP A 36 -0.09 0.93 12.49
C TRP A 36 0.47 1.41 11.14
N LEU A 37 -0.43 1.85 10.28
CA LEU A 37 -0.15 2.44 8.98
C LEU A 37 -0.14 3.97 9.10
N ASP A 38 0.70 4.66 8.36
CA ASP A 38 0.51 6.10 8.24
C ASP A 38 -0.73 6.44 7.39
N THR A 39 -1.16 7.71 7.40
CA THR A 39 -2.37 8.10 6.66
C THR A 39 -2.25 7.92 5.15
N LYS A 40 -1.05 7.92 4.59
CA LYS A 40 -0.80 7.72 3.15
C LYS A 40 -0.88 6.23 2.81
N GLU A 41 -0.19 5.39 3.57
CA GLU A 41 -0.25 3.93 3.44
C GLU A 41 -1.68 3.40 3.60
N PHE A 42 -2.43 3.92 4.58
CA PHE A 42 -3.84 3.56 4.76
C PHE A 42 -4.69 3.99 3.56
N ALA A 43 -4.45 5.19 3.02
CA ALA A 43 -5.19 5.72 1.88
C ALA A 43 -4.97 4.87 0.62
N ASP A 44 -3.71 4.52 0.35
CA ASP A 44 -3.34 3.70 -0.80
C ASP A 44 -4.00 2.32 -0.73
N ARG A 45 -4.04 1.69 0.46
CA ARG A 45 -4.65 0.37 0.68
C ARG A 45 -6.18 0.39 0.71
N ALA A 46 -6.79 1.47 1.18
CA ALA A 46 -8.24 1.64 1.19
C ALA A 46 -8.79 2.20 -0.14
N ASN A 47 -7.93 2.48 -1.13
CA ASN A 47 -8.28 3.18 -2.36
C ASN A 47 -9.00 4.52 -2.09
N LEU A 48 -8.47 5.29 -1.13
CA LEU A 48 -8.96 6.60 -0.74
C LEU A 48 -7.91 7.68 -1.01
N GLN A 49 -8.35 8.94 -1.02
CA GLN A 49 -7.42 10.07 -1.08
C GLN A 49 -6.82 10.34 0.30
N HIS A 50 -5.51 10.61 0.35
CA HIS A 50 -4.77 10.90 1.60
C HIS A 50 -5.41 12.00 2.45
N ARG A 51 -5.88 13.09 1.81
CA ARG A 51 -6.57 14.20 2.48
C ARG A 51 -7.90 13.75 3.11
N THR A 52 -8.62 12.85 2.44
CA THR A 52 -9.88 12.28 2.96
C THR A 52 -9.63 11.48 4.22
N VAL A 53 -8.61 10.61 4.21
CA VAL A 53 -8.23 9.82 5.38
C VAL A 53 -7.84 10.71 6.55
N THR A 54 -7.03 11.75 6.31
CA THR A 54 -6.63 12.72 7.35
C THR A 54 -7.84 13.43 7.96
N ASN A 55 -8.82 13.83 7.12
CA ASN A 55 -10.08 14.42 7.59
C ASN A 55 -10.93 13.43 8.40
N TYR A 56 -10.98 12.16 8.01
CA TYR A 56 -11.73 11.13 8.73
C TYR A 56 -11.13 10.85 10.11
N VAL A 57 -9.81 10.80 10.23
CA VAL A 57 -9.14 10.72 11.53
C VAL A 57 -9.45 11.97 12.36
N GLY A 58 -9.31 13.17 11.78
CA GLY A 58 -9.56 14.43 12.48
C GLY A 58 -11.02 14.61 12.95
N LYS A 59 -11.98 14.00 12.25
CA LYS A 59 -13.42 14.00 12.62
C LYS A 59 -13.82 12.82 13.52
N GLY A 60 -12.92 11.89 13.81
CA GLY A 60 -13.20 10.71 14.63
C GLY A 60 -13.96 9.58 13.91
N ASN A 61 -14.05 9.62 12.58
CA ASN A 61 -14.69 8.56 11.79
C ASN A 61 -13.84 7.28 11.75
N ILE A 62 -12.52 7.43 11.79
CA ILE A 62 -11.57 6.33 12.00
C ILE A 62 -11.27 6.32 13.49
N SER A 63 -11.67 5.27 14.19
CA SER A 63 -11.63 5.23 15.65
C SER A 63 -10.31 4.70 16.21
N LYS A 64 -9.68 3.76 15.51
CA LYS A 64 -8.40 3.17 15.93
C LYS A 64 -7.23 3.93 15.31
N PHE A 65 -6.89 5.07 15.88
CA PHE A 65 -5.70 5.84 15.51
C PHE A 65 -4.87 6.23 16.73
N LYS A 66 -3.59 6.50 16.51
CA LYS A 66 -2.69 7.14 17.48
C LYS A 66 -1.87 8.22 16.80
N LYS A 67 -1.21 9.07 17.58
CA LYS A 67 -0.21 10.00 17.06
C LYS A 67 1.19 9.41 17.24
N SER A 68 2.04 9.54 16.22
CA SER A 68 3.47 9.28 16.34
C SER A 68 4.13 10.30 17.28
N PRO A 69 5.37 10.07 17.74
CA PRO A 69 6.15 11.06 18.47
C PRO A 69 6.34 12.39 17.72
N THR A 70 6.27 12.36 16.38
CA THR A 70 6.34 13.52 15.50
C THR A 70 4.97 14.19 15.24
N GLY A 71 3.91 13.72 15.90
CA GLY A 71 2.55 14.26 15.79
C GLY A 71 1.74 13.80 14.57
N ARG A 72 2.27 12.87 13.77
CA ARG A 72 1.58 12.31 12.60
C ARG A 72 0.54 11.28 13.01
N TYR A 73 -0.58 11.21 12.30
CA TYR A 73 -1.57 10.17 12.53
C TYR A 73 -1.08 8.82 12.01
N LEU A 74 -1.25 7.80 12.85
CA LEU A 74 -1.07 6.40 12.53
C LEU A 74 -2.41 5.68 12.76
N ILE A 75 -2.85 4.89 11.80
CA ILE A 75 -4.14 4.20 11.78
C ILE A 75 -3.89 2.71 11.93
N HIS A 76 -4.65 2.05 12.80
CA HIS A 76 -4.51 0.62 12.99
C HIS A 76 -4.99 -0.14 11.74
N PHE A 77 -4.24 -1.15 11.28
CA PHE A 77 -4.50 -1.86 10.03
C PHE A 77 -5.91 -2.48 9.98
N SER A 78 -6.46 -2.93 11.12
CA SER A 78 -7.83 -3.50 11.19
C SER A 78 -8.93 -2.53 10.79
N GLU A 79 -8.67 -1.22 10.72
CA GLU A 79 -9.63 -0.29 10.12
C GLU A 79 -9.81 -0.55 8.62
N LEU A 80 -8.83 -1.16 7.94
CA LEU A 80 -8.96 -1.52 6.52
C LEU A 80 -10.13 -2.48 6.26
N GLU A 81 -10.58 -3.28 7.22
CA GLU A 81 -11.78 -4.14 7.03
C GLU A 81 -13.05 -3.33 6.77
N ARG A 82 -13.11 -2.09 7.26
CA ARG A 82 -14.27 -1.19 7.12
C ARG A 82 -14.18 -0.27 5.92
N TRP A 83 -12.95 -0.02 5.44
CA TRP A 83 -12.65 1.02 4.46
C TRP A 83 -12.03 0.47 3.17
N GLY A 84 -11.44 -0.72 3.22
CA GLY A 84 -10.95 -1.46 2.07
C GLY A 84 -12.08 -2.21 1.37
N LYS A 85 -11.99 -2.31 0.04
CA LYS A 85 -12.83 -3.16 -0.80
C LYS A 85 -11.98 -4.25 -1.43
#